data_AF-A0A2N3DQH9-F1
#
_entry.id   AF-A0A2N3DQH9-F1
#
_cell.length_a   1.000
_cell.length_b   1.000
_cell.length_c   1.000
_cell.angle_alpha   90.00
_cell.angle_beta   90.00
_cell.angle_gamma   90.00
#
_symmetry.space_group_name_H-M   'P 1'
#
loop_
_entity.id
_entity.type
_entity.pdbx_description
1 polymer ?
#
loop_
_entity_poly.entity_id
_entity_poly.type
_entity_poly.pdbx_seq_one_letter_code
_entity_poly.pdbx_strand_id
1 'polypeptide(L)'
;MYDSFIDQLSGLDLSGLNIRPAPFNESDFPCEDAIEQTLAAVWSDLFAMFSDTALEADAEDIAWGVVNLFHRAASRKSAQLDRASDEIRALLASADGSEVHSSNLEEQVERAQAAEASMLAFEQMREAAAALYRDETGSSWKPVSGSRASHSRHLTSAVIDARDFLRARAESRRHALIPDGTPVVFAGGRQSFENTEDARVYA
;
A
#
# COMPACT_ATOMS: atom_id res chain seq x y z
N MET A 1 -31.25 27.47 6.41
CA MET A 1 -30.60 26.67 7.47
C MET A 1 -29.10 26.43 7.20
N TYR A 2 -28.53 26.90 6.07
CA TYR A 2 -27.09 26.78 5.78
C TYR A 2 -26.23 27.92 6.36
N ASP A 3 -26.81 29.08 6.67
CA ASP A 3 -26.05 30.25 7.16
C ASP A 3 -25.37 30.01 8.52
N SER A 4 -25.98 29.20 9.41
CA SER A 4 -25.42 28.90 10.73
C SER A 4 -24.13 28.07 10.69
N PHE A 5 -23.96 27.22 9.67
CA PHE A 5 -22.78 26.35 9.57
C PHE A 5 -21.60 27.10 8.95
N ILE A 6 -21.88 27.93 7.94
CA ILE A 6 -20.87 28.80 7.31
C ILE A 6 -20.34 29.82 8.32
N ASP A 7 -21.22 30.43 9.13
CA ASP A 7 -20.80 31.36 10.19
C ASP A 7 -19.95 30.66 11.27
N GLN A 8 -20.28 29.43 11.64
CA GLN A 8 -19.50 28.63 12.60
C GLN A 8 -18.11 28.22 12.08
N LEU A 9 -17.98 27.95 10.77
CA LEU A 9 -16.70 27.59 10.16
C LEU A 9 -15.82 28.81 9.86
N SER A 10 -16.42 29.97 9.60
CA SER A 10 -15.71 31.20 9.18
C SER A 10 -14.69 31.73 10.20
N GLY A 11 -14.85 31.38 11.48
CA GLY A 11 -13.93 31.78 12.56
C GLY A 11 -12.86 30.74 12.92
N LEU A 12 -12.90 29.55 12.32
CA LEU A 12 -11.89 28.53 12.51
C LEU A 12 -10.80 28.73 11.45
N ASP A 13 -9.56 29.02 11.86
CA ASP A 13 -8.42 28.95 10.96
C ASP A 13 -8.14 27.48 10.64
N LEU A 14 -8.85 26.96 9.64
CA LEU A 14 -8.74 25.60 9.15
C LEU A 14 -7.54 25.41 8.20
N SER A 15 -6.76 26.48 7.96
CA SER A 15 -5.70 26.51 6.95
C SER A 15 -4.29 26.34 7.53
N GLY A 16 -4.15 25.60 8.64
CA GLY A 16 -2.88 25.29 9.30
C GLY A 16 -1.92 24.37 8.53
N LEU A 17 -2.14 24.11 7.23
CA LEU A 17 -1.29 23.24 6.43
C LEU A 17 0.07 23.89 6.15
N ASN A 18 1.13 23.29 6.68
CA ASN A 18 2.51 23.71 6.44
C ASN A 18 3.23 22.65 5.61
N ILE A 19 3.39 22.91 4.30
CA ILE A 19 4.04 21.97 3.38
C ILE A 19 5.55 22.13 3.53
N ARG A 20 6.17 21.22 4.31
CA ARG A 20 7.62 21.15 4.48
C ARG A 20 8.15 19.79 4.02
N PRO A 21 9.38 19.73 3.48
CA PRO A 21 10.05 18.46 3.28
C PRO A 21 10.46 17.85 4.63
N ALA A 22 10.83 16.58 4.59
CA ALA A 22 11.53 15.88 5.66
C ALA A 22 12.75 16.68 6.16
N PRO A 23 13.27 16.43 7.38
CA PRO A 23 12.97 15.29 8.28
C PRO A 23 11.66 15.44 9.09
N PHE A 24 11.06 14.31 9.44
CA PHE A 24 9.91 14.20 10.34
C PHE A 24 10.22 13.21 11.46
N ASN A 25 9.60 13.40 12.62
CA ASN A 25 9.63 12.48 13.76
C ASN A 25 8.30 11.69 13.86
N GLU A 26 8.25 10.65 14.69
CA GLU A 26 7.03 9.83 14.86
C GLU A 26 5.82 10.64 15.34
N SER A 27 6.03 11.68 16.17
CA SER A 27 4.95 12.54 16.67
C SER A 27 4.39 13.52 15.65
N ASP A 28 5.04 13.66 14.48
CA ASP A 28 4.53 14.49 13.37
C ASP A 28 3.39 13.79 12.60
N PHE A 29 3.13 12.51 12.87
CA PHE A 29 2.07 11.73 12.23
C PHE A 29 0.86 11.54 13.17
N PRO A 30 -0.37 11.49 12.62
CA PRO A 30 -1.56 11.29 13.44
C PRO A 30 -1.54 9.88 14.09
N CYS A 31 -2.00 9.81 15.34
CA CYS A 31 -2.21 8.53 16.00
C CYS A 31 -3.40 7.76 15.38
N GLU A 32 -3.46 6.46 15.66
CA GLU A 32 -4.48 5.55 15.11
C GLU A 32 -5.91 6.04 15.41
N ASP A 33 -6.19 6.39 16.68
CA ASP A 33 -7.51 6.92 17.09
C ASP A 33 -7.92 8.17 16.30
N ALA A 34 -6.97 9.09 16.06
CA ALA A 34 -7.24 10.31 15.31
C ALA A 34 -7.56 9.99 13.84
N ILE A 35 -6.85 9.04 13.23
CA ILE A 35 -7.12 8.56 11.87
C ILE A 35 -8.52 7.95 11.79
N GLU A 36 -8.84 7.01 12.69
CA GLU A 36 -10.10 6.29 12.68
C GLU A 36 -11.31 7.22 12.90
N GLN A 37 -11.26 8.06 13.94
CA GLN A 37 -12.36 8.98 14.26
C GLN A 37 -12.56 10.02 13.16
N THR A 38 -11.48 10.61 12.66
CA THR A 38 -11.58 11.65 11.63
C THR A 38 -12.09 11.08 10.32
N LEU A 39 -11.57 9.92 9.89
CA LEU A 39 -12.04 9.29 8.65
C LEU A 39 -13.49 8.81 8.77
N ALA A 40 -13.91 8.27 9.92
CA ALA A 40 -15.30 7.88 10.13
C ALA A 40 -16.24 9.09 10.05
N ALA A 41 -15.87 10.23 10.66
CA ALA A 41 -16.66 11.46 10.60
C ALA A 41 -16.75 12.00 9.16
N VAL A 42 -15.60 12.14 8.47
CA VAL A 42 -15.56 12.62 7.08
C VAL A 42 -16.36 11.69 6.16
N TRP A 43 -16.24 10.38 6.35
CA TRP A 43 -16.99 9.38 5.57
C TRP A 43 -18.49 9.54 5.79
N SER A 44 -18.94 9.56 7.05
CA SER A 44 -20.35 9.71 7.40
C SER A 44 -20.94 10.99 6.80
N ASP A 45 -20.27 12.13 6.97
CA ASP A 45 -20.75 13.42 6.45
C ASP A 45 -20.75 13.45 4.91
N LEU A 46 -19.73 12.87 4.28
CA LEU A 46 -19.63 12.78 2.83
C LEU A 46 -20.78 11.96 2.24
N PHE A 47 -21.01 10.75 2.75
CA PHE A 47 -21.99 9.81 2.21
C PHE A 47 -23.44 10.13 2.62
N ALA A 48 -23.65 10.87 3.72
CA ALA A 48 -24.96 11.43 4.05
C ALA A 48 -25.53 12.35 2.95
N MET A 49 -24.67 12.98 2.13
CA MET A 49 -25.13 13.79 0.98
C MET A 49 -25.66 12.94 -0.18
N PHE A 50 -25.28 11.66 -0.24
CA PHE A 50 -25.70 10.73 -1.29
C PHE A 50 -27.03 10.08 -0.91
N SER A 51 -27.25 9.81 0.38
CA SER A 51 -28.46 9.17 0.89
C SER A 51 -29.75 9.86 0.45
N ASP A 52 -30.74 9.08 0.04
CA ASP A 52 -32.04 9.52 -0.50
C ASP A 52 -31.94 10.42 -1.76
N THR A 53 -30.82 10.36 -2.49
CA THR A 53 -30.64 11.08 -3.75
C THR A 53 -30.40 10.14 -4.92
N ALA A 54 -30.52 10.65 -6.15
CA ALA A 54 -30.17 9.88 -7.34
C ALA A 54 -28.68 9.49 -7.40
N LEU A 55 -27.82 10.13 -6.60
CA LEU A 55 -26.38 9.86 -6.55
C LEU A 55 -26.04 8.59 -5.75
N GLU A 56 -26.97 7.99 -5.01
CA GLU A 56 -26.72 6.72 -4.31
C GLU A 56 -26.18 5.64 -5.27
N ALA A 57 -26.64 5.65 -6.53
CA ALA A 57 -26.17 4.71 -7.56
C ALA A 57 -24.67 4.85 -7.88
N ASP A 58 -24.09 6.03 -7.66
CA ASP A 58 -22.68 6.34 -7.91
C ASP A 58 -21.84 6.31 -6.61
N ALA A 59 -22.46 6.13 -5.45
CA ALA A 59 -21.80 6.23 -4.14
C ALA A 59 -20.67 5.21 -3.98
N GLU A 60 -20.86 3.98 -4.48
CA GLU A 60 -19.85 2.93 -4.38
C GLU A 60 -18.54 3.30 -5.11
N ASP A 61 -18.64 3.90 -6.30
CA ASP A 61 -17.47 4.31 -7.09
C ASP A 61 -16.70 5.43 -6.38
N ILE A 62 -17.42 6.37 -5.75
CA ILE A 62 -16.83 7.44 -4.94
C ILE A 62 -16.16 6.85 -3.68
N ALA A 63 -16.84 5.96 -2.97
CA ALA A 63 -16.36 5.27 -1.79
C ALA A 63 -15.08 4.49 -2.09
N TRP A 64 -15.06 3.76 -3.21
CA TRP A 64 -13.88 3.08 -3.69
C TRP A 64 -12.74 4.07 -3.98
N GLY A 65 -13.04 5.21 -4.60
CA GLY A 65 -12.09 6.29 -4.87
C GLY A 65 -11.45 6.89 -3.62
N VAL A 66 -12.21 7.06 -2.52
CA VAL A 66 -11.70 7.56 -1.23
C VAL A 66 -10.64 6.61 -0.65
N VAL A 67 -10.90 5.30 -0.65
CA VAL A 67 -9.88 4.32 -0.21
C VAL A 67 -8.65 4.38 -1.13
N ASN A 68 -8.90 4.54 -2.42
CA ASN A 68 -7.85 4.54 -3.44
C ASN A 68 -6.93 5.77 -3.36
N LEU A 69 -7.41 6.91 -2.83
CA LEU A 69 -6.61 8.09 -2.55
C LEU A 69 -5.43 7.76 -1.63
N PHE A 70 -5.73 7.11 -0.49
CA PHE A 70 -4.72 6.71 0.49
C PHE A 70 -3.82 5.60 -0.04
N HIS A 71 -4.38 4.64 -0.78
CA HIS A 71 -3.59 3.61 -1.43
C HIS A 71 -2.54 4.18 -2.40
N ARG A 72 -2.93 5.16 -3.23
CA ARG A 72 -2.00 5.84 -4.15
C ARG A 72 -0.96 6.67 -3.40
N ALA A 73 -1.34 7.31 -2.29
CA ALA A 73 -0.40 8.07 -1.46
C ALA A 73 0.67 7.15 -0.83
N ALA A 74 0.23 6.03 -0.22
CA ALA A 74 1.13 5.01 0.32
C ALA A 74 2.06 4.44 -0.76
N SER A 75 1.53 4.10 -1.94
CA SER A 75 2.32 3.54 -3.05
C SER A 75 3.40 4.51 -3.55
N ARG A 76 3.10 5.83 -3.61
CA ARG A 76 4.11 6.83 -3.96
C ARG A 76 5.22 6.93 -2.92
N LYS A 77 4.89 6.78 -1.63
CA LYS A 77 5.85 6.81 -0.53
C LYS A 77 6.70 5.55 -0.48
N SER A 78 6.12 4.38 -0.74
CA SER A 78 6.85 3.12 -0.95
C SER A 78 7.88 3.25 -2.08
N ALA A 79 7.48 3.76 -3.24
CA ALA A 79 8.43 3.99 -4.35
C ALA A 79 9.49 5.07 -4.05
N GLN A 80 9.25 5.98 -3.10
CA GLN A 80 10.24 6.93 -2.61
C GLN A 80 11.24 6.25 -1.66
N LEU A 81 10.74 5.40 -0.77
CA LEU A 81 11.54 4.59 0.15
C LEU A 81 12.46 3.63 -0.61
N ASP A 82 11.96 2.97 -1.66
CA ASP A 82 12.77 2.06 -2.48
C ASP A 82 13.96 2.78 -3.13
N ARG A 83 13.70 3.96 -3.72
CA ARG A 83 14.75 4.79 -4.34
C ARG A 83 15.79 5.27 -3.33
N ALA A 84 15.35 5.78 -2.17
CA ALA A 84 16.26 6.18 -1.11
C ALA A 84 17.09 4.99 -0.60
N SER A 85 16.48 3.81 -0.49
CA SER A 85 17.17 2.57 -0.10
C SER A 85 18.23 2.16 -1.13
N ASP A 86 17.95 2.29 -2.43
CA ASP A 86 18.93 2.03 -3.48
C ASP A 86 20.10 3.03 -3.42
N GLU A 87 19.83 4.31 -3.18
CA GLU A 87 20.86 5.33 -2.99
C GLU A 87 21.73 5.06 -1.75
N ILE A 88 21.12 4.65 -0.62
CA ILE A 88 21.84 4.22 0.58
C ILE A 88 22.78 3.04 0.27
N ARG A 89 22.29 2.01 -0.45
CA ARG A 89 23.11 0.85 -0.84
C ARG A 89 24.29 1.26 -1.71
N ALA A 90 24.06 2.15 -2.67
CA ALA A 90 25.12 2.67 -3.54
C ALA A 90 26.19 3.44 -2.75
N LEU A 91 25.76 4.33 -1.84
CA LEU A 91 26.67 5.09 -0.97
C LEU A 91 27.46 4.17 -0.03
N LEU A 92 26.83 3.17 0.57
CA LEU A 92 27.55 2.19 1.40
C LEU A 92 28.61 1.41 0.61
N ALA A 93 28.29 1.05 -0.64
CA ALA A 93 29.23 0.32 -1.51
C ALA A 93 30.41 1.18 -1.98
N SER A 94 30.24 2.51 -2.07
CA SER A 94 31.27 3.46 -2.53
C SER A 94 31.91 4.27 -1.40
N ALA A 95 31.83 3.80 -0.15
CA ALA A 95 32.31 4.53 1.01
C ALA A 95 33.81 4.85 0.90
N ASP A 96 34.14 6.14 0.92
CA ASP A 96 35.51 6.67 0.82
C ASP A 96 36.03 7.28 2.14
N GLY A 97 35.16 7.38 3.15
CA GLY A 97 35.47 7.97 4.46
C GLY A 97 35.48 9.50 4.49
N SER A 98 35.03 10.17 3.42
CA SER A 98 34.91 11.63 3.38
C SER A 98 33.68 12.12 4.17
N GLU A 99 33.78 13.30 4.77
CA GLU A 99 32.65 13.93 5.48
C GLU A 99 31.47 14.21 4.54
N VAL A 100 31.74 14.56 3.28
CA VAL A 100 30.72 14.77 2.25
C VAL A 100 29.96 13.47 2.00
N HIS A 101 30.65 12.34 1.91
CA HIS A 101 30.01 11.04 1.73
C HIS A 101 29.16 10.64 2.95
N SER A 102 29.66 10.90 4.17
CA SER A 102 28.88 10.70 5.40
C SER A 102 27.60 11.53 5.41
N SER A 103 27.71 12.82 5.09
CA SER A 103 26.56 13.73 5.07
C SER A 103 25.52 13.32 4.01
N ASN A 104 25.95 12.91 2.82
CA ASN A 104 25.04 12.41 1.78
C ASN A 104 24.32 11.13 2.23
N LEU A 105 25.02 10.23 2.93
CA LEU A 105 24.43 9.00 3.46
C LEU A 105 23.37 9.32 4.54
N GLU A 106 23.68 10.22 5.47
CA GLU A 106 22.75 10.69 6.50
C GLU A 106 21.48 11.29 5.88
N GLU A 107 21.62 12.16 4.87
CA GLU A 107 20.48 12.75 4.17
C GLU A 107 19.58 11.68 3.54
N GLN A 108 20.16 10.65 2.90
CA GLN A 108 19.37 9.59 2.29
C GLN A 108 18.68 8.69 3.31
N VAL A 109 19.34 8.45 4.45
CA VAL A 109 18.73 7.74 5.60
C VAL A 109 17.53 8.52 6.13
N GLU A 110 17.65 9.83 6.35
CA GLU A 110 16.54 10.67 6.80
C GLU A 110 15.38 10.67 5.80
N ARG A 111 15.69 10.76 4.49
CA ARG A 111 14.68 10.67 3.42
C ARG A 111 13.96 9.32 3.41
N ALA A 112 14.69 8.22 3.60
CA ALA A 112 14.12 6.88 3.69
C ALA A 112 13.18 6.77 4.89
N GLN A 113 13.64 7.16 6.08
CA GLN A 113 12.83 7.13 7.31
C GLN A 113 11.55 7.97 7.19
N ALA A 114 11.65 9.19 6.65
CA ALA A 114 10.49 10.05 6.45
C ALA A 114 9.51 9.48 5.41
N ALA A 115 10.01 8.84 4.35
CA ALA A 115 9.18 8.17 3.35
C ALA A 115 8.46 6.95 3.95
N GLU A 116 9.16 6.14 4.75
CA GLU A 116 8.61 4.98 5.46
C GLU A 116 7.51 5.39 6.44
N ALA A 117 7.76 6.37 7.32
CA ALA A 117 6.76 6.84 8.28
C ALA A 117 5.50 7.38 7.59
N SER A 118 5.68 8.16 6.49
CA SER A 118 4.55 8.62 5.68
C SER A 118 3.80 7.47 5.00
N MET A 119 4.51 6.47 4.49
CA MET A 119 3.92 5.29 3.86
C MET A 119 3.03 4.56 4.87
N LEU A 120 3.54 4.28 6.07
CA LEU A 120 2.81 3.60 7.14
C LEU A 120 1.55 4.37 7.55
N ALA A 121 1.64 5.69 7.72
CA ALA A 121 0.48 6.52 8.04
C ALA A 121 -0.61 6.44 6.95
N PHE A 122 -0.22 6.50 5.66
CA PHE A 122 -1.17 6.35 4.55
C PHE A 122 -1.71 4.93 4.41
N GLU A 123 -0.94 3.90 4.73
CA GLU A 123 -1.46 2.53 4.81
C GLU A 123 -2.51 2.40 5.90
N GLN A 124 -2.29 2.97 7.10
CA GLN A 124 -3.29 2.97 8.17
C GLN A 124 -4.58 3.69 7.74
N MET A 125 -4.47 4.87 7.12
CA MET A 125 -5.63 5.59 6.57
C MET A 125 -6.36 4.77 5.50
N ARG A 126 -5.62 4.07 4.63
CA ARG A 126 -6.20 3.15 3.63
C ARG A 126 -6.98 2.02 4.30
N GLU A 127 -6.42 1.40 5.35
CA GLU A 127 -7.08 0.29 6.04
C GLU A 127 -8.36 0.75 6.78
N ALA A 128 -8.31 1.91 7.45
CA ALA A 128 -9.48 2.52 8.08
C ALA A 128 -10.57 2.86 7.04
N ALA A 129 -10.21 3.52 5.94
CA ALA A 129 -11.15 3.80 4.86
C ALA A 129 -11.70 2.52 4.21
N ALA A 130 -10.88 1.48 4.05
CA ALA A 130 -11.33 0.19 3.51
C ALA A 130 -12.30 -0.54 4.45
N ALA A 131 -12.19 -0.33 5.76
CA ALA A 131 -13.15 -0.84 6.73
C ALA A 131 -14.51 -0.13 6.55
N LEU A 132 -14.51 1.20 6.48
CA LEU A 132 -15.72 1.99 6.24
C LEU A 132 -16.38 1.63 4.90
N TYR A 133 -15.59 1.48 3.82
CA TYR A 133 -16.09 1.00 2.53
C TYR A 133 -16.82 -0.33 2.64
N ARG A 134 -16.24 -1.29 3.36
CA ARG A 134 -16.85 -2.61 3.54
C ARG A 134 -18.12 -2.53 4.35
N ASP A 135 -18.15 -1.71 5.39
CA ASP A 135 -19.30 -1.57 6.26
C ASP A 135 -20.47 -0.88 5.52
N GLU A 136 -20.18 0.07 4.62
CA GLU A 136 -21.16 0.77 3.78
C GLU A 136 -21.67 -0.10 2.61
N THR A 137 -20.78 -0.76 1.88
CA THR A 137 -21.11 -1.45 0.61
C THR A 137 -21.33 -2.97 0.76
N GLY A 138 -20.95 -3.53 1.90
CA GLY A 138 -20.89 -4.98 2.13
C GLY A 138 -19.75 -5.70 1.38
N SER A 139 -19.02 -5.00 0.51
CA SER A 139 -17.96 -5.57 -0.32
C SER A 139 -16.57 -5.23 0.20
N SER A 140 -15.61 -6.13 0.05
CA SER A 140 -14.22 -5.83 0.40
C SER A 140 -13.56 -4.99 -0.68
N TRP A 141 -12.98 -3.84 -0.30
CA TRP A 141 -12.19 -3.02 -1.21
C TRP A 141 -10.97 -3.78 -1.76
N LYS A 142 -10.71 -3.63 -3.06
CA LYS A 142 -9.54 -4.17 -3.77
C LYS A 142 -8.96 -3.10 -4.71
N PRO A 143 -7.62 -2.94 -4.77
CA PRO A 143 -7.00 -2.04 -5.74
C PRO A 143 -7.15 -2.60 -7.17
N VAL A 144 -7.26 -1.73 -8.17
CA VAL A 144 -7.30 -2.14 -9.60
C VAL A 144 -6.02 -2.85 -10.01
N SER A 145 -4.90 -2.42 -9.45
CA SER A 145 -3.58 -2.90 -9.80
C SER A 145 -2.68 -2.91 -8.58
N GLY A 146 -1.75 -3.87 -8.54
CA GLY A 146 -0.80 -3.99 -7.44
C GLY A 146 -1.36 -4.74 -6.24
N SER A 147 -0.51 -4.93 -5.24
CA SER A 147 -0.86 -5.61 -4.00
C SER A 147 -1.32 -4.63 -2.93
N ARG A 148 -2.29 -5.04 -2.11
CA ARG A 148 -2.58 -4.42 -0.81
C ARG A 148 -1.59 -4.94 0.23
N ALA A 149 -0.31 -4.60 0.06
CA ALA A 149 0.68 -4.85 1.10
C ALA A 149 0.30 -3.99 2.32
N SER A 150 0.34 -4.59 3.49
CA SER A 150 0.17 -3.89 4.76
C SER A 150 1.41 -4.15 5.58
N HIS A 151 2.15 -3.08 5.85
CA HIS A 151 3.35 -3.05 6.68
C HIS A 151 2.97 -2.70 8.12
N SER A 152 1.69 -2.81 8.47
CA SER A 152 1.14 -2.30 9.72
C SER A 152 1.76 -2.93 10.95
N ARG A 153 1.79 -2.13 12.01
CA ARG A 153 2.31 -2.45 13.35
C ARG A 153 1.59 -3.62 14.04
N HIS A 154 0.40 -3.99 13.56
CA HIS A 154 -0.41 -5.10 14.07
C HIS A 154 0.13 -6.48 13.67
N LEU A 155 1.08 -6.54 12.73
CA LEU A 155 1.93 -7.71 12.52
C LEU A 155 3.05 -7.69 13.56
N THR A 156 2.80 -8.29 14.72
CA THR A 156 3.86 -8.50 15.71
C THR A 156 4.97 -9.38 15.11
N SER A 157 6.21 -9.21 15.56
CA SER A 157 7.33 -10.06 15.13
C SER A 157 6.99 -11.54 15.26
N ALA A 158 6.28 -11.93 16.32
CA ALA A 158 5.82 -13.29 16.55
C ALA A 158 4.88 -13.82 15.43
N VAL A 159 4.01 -12.98 14.85
CA VAL A 159 3.14 -13.39 13.74
C VAL A 159 3.94 -13.53 12.43
N ILE A 160 4.92 -12.66 12.22
CA ILE A 160 5.84 -12.74 11.08
C ILE A 160 6.67 -14.02 11.18
N ASP A 161 7.32 -14.25 12.33
CA ASP A 161 8.12 -15.44 12.62
C ASP A 161 7.28 -16.72 12.48
N ALA A 162 6.03 -16.71 12.97
CA ALA A 162 5.12 -17.84 12.81
C ALA A 162 4.79 -18.13 11.34
N ARG A 163 4.54 -17.10 10.53
CA ARG A 163 4.29 -17.25 9.09
C ARG A 163 5.52 -17.77 8.35
N ASP A 164 6.68 -17.25 8.66
CA ASP A 164 7.95 -17.67 8.06
C ASP A 164 8.27 -19.12 8.45
N PHE A 165 8.06 -19.49 9.71
CA PHE A 165 8.15 -20.89 10.14
C PHE A 165 7.20 -21.80 9.36
N LEU A 166 5.94 -21.40 9.16
CA LEU A 166 4.97 -22.19 8.40
C LEU A 166 5.35 -22.31 6.92
N ARG A 167 5.87 -21.22 6.32
CA ARG A 167 6.37 -21.21 4.93
C ARG A 167 7.58 -22.14 4.79
N ALA A 168 8.59 -21.99 5.66
CA ALA A 168 9.78 -22.84 5.68
C ALA A 168 9.40 -24.32 5.88
N ARG A 169 8.46 -24.63 6.79
CA ARG A 169 7.95 -26.00 6.98
C ARG A 169 7.24 -26.53 5.74
N ALA A 170 6.49 -25.70 5.00
CA ALA A 170 5.84 -26.10 3.77
C ALA A 170 6.88 -26.34 2.65
N GLU A 171 7.92 -25.51 2.55
CA GLU A 171 9.05 -25.70 1.65
C GLU A 171 9.83 -26.97 1.94
N SER A 172 10.20 -27.23 3.20
CA SER A 172 10.89 -28.47 3.58
C SER A 172 10.06 -29.71 3.25
N ARG A 173 8.73 -29.66 3.44
CA ARG A 173 7.84 -30.76 3.02
C ARG A 173 7.80 -30.94 1.51
N ARG A 174 7.75 -29.85 0.73
CA ARG A 174 7.83 -29.93 -0.73
C ARG A 174 9.17 -30.51 -1.15
N HIS A 175 10.27 -30.03 -0.58
CA HIS A 175 11.61 -30.48 -0.90
C HIS A 175 11.84 -31.96 -0.55
N ALA A 176 11.25 -32.45 0.54
CA ALA A 176 11.30 -33.88 0.87
C ALA A 176 10.54 -34.78 -0.13
N LEU A 177 9.64 -34.20 -0.93
CA LEU A 177 8.89 -34.88 -2.00
C LEU A 177 9.52 -34.65 -3.38
N ILE A 178 10.59 -33.84 -3.49
CA ILE A 178 11.34 -33.68 -4.73
C ILE A 178 12.29 -34.88 -4.86
N PRO A 179 12.16 -35.72 -5.91
CA PRO A 179 13.07 -36.82 -6.13
C PRO A 179 14.47 -36.30 -6.47
N ASP A 180 15.50 -36.99 -5.96
CA ASP A 180 16.89 -36.67 -6.28
C ASP A 180 17.17 -36.90 -7.78
N GLY A 181 17.73 -35.91 -8.46
CA GLY A 181 18.10 -35.98 -9.87
C GLY A 181 18.04 -34.64 -10.61
N THR A 182 18.43 -34.64 -11.88
CA THR A 182 18.28 -33.44 -12.73
C THR A 182 16.80 -33.25 -13.06
N PRO A 183 16.19 -32.08 -12.76
CA PRO A 183 14.80 -31.84 -13.11
C PRO A 183 14.65 -31.84 -14.63
N VAL A 184 13.85 -32.78 -15.15
CA VAL A 184 13.52 -32.86 -16.58
C VAL A 184 12.12 -32.28 -16.76
N VAL A 185 12.04 -31.11 -17.40
CA VAL A 185 10.77 -30.47 -17.76
C VAL A 185 10.46 -30.81 -19.22
N PHE A 186 9.37 -31.53 -19.46
CA PHE A 186 8.84 -31.73 -20.82
C PHE A 186 7.88 -30.59 -21.15
N ALA A 187 8.39 -29.56 -21.83
CA ALA A 187 7.51 -28.60 -22.50
C ALA A 187 7.10 -29.22 -23.85
N GLY A 188 5.81 -29.54 -24.01
CA GLY A 188 5.27 -29.94 -25.31
C GLY A 188 5.49 -28.80 -26.31
N GLY A 189 6.28 -29.05 -27.36
CA GLY A 189 6.46 -28.09 -28.44
C GLY A 189 5.14 -27.82 -29.18
N ARG A 190 5.04 -26.68 -29.88
CA ARG A 190 3.98 -26.50 -30.88
C ARG A 190 4.07 -27.67 -31.87
N GLN A 191 2.95 -28.33 -32.09
CA GLN A 191 2.89 -29.39 -33.10
C GLN A 191 3.10 -28.77 -34.48
N SER A 192 4.15 -29.21 -35.18
CA SER A 192 4.34 -28.89 -36.58
C SER A 192 3.92 -30.09 -37.42
N PHE A 193 3.05 -29.85 -38.38
CA PHE A 193 2.61 -30.82 -39.36
C PHE A 193 3.25 -30.45 -40.72
N GLU A 194 3.71 -31.43 -41.49
CA GLU A 194 4.34 -31.17 -42.80
C GLU A 194 3.33 -30.66 -43.84
N ASN A 195 2.06 -31.06 -43.69
CA ASN A 195 0.99 -30.64 -44.58
C ASN A 195 -0.31 -30.40 -43.78
N THR A 196 -1.26 -29.72 -44.44
CA THR A 196 -2.54 -29.35 -43.88
C THR A 196 -3.53 -30.51 -43.73
N GLU A 197 -3.31 -31.65 -44.40
CA GLU A 197 -4.12 -32.86 -44.21
C GLU A 197 -3.77 -33.56 -42.90
N ASP A 198 -2.48 -33.68 -42.57
CA ASP A 198 -1.99 -34.27 -41.33
C ASP A 198 -2.46 -33.47 -40.10
N ALA A 199 -2.50 -32.14 -40.21
CA ALA A 199 -3.05 -31.27 -39.17
C ALA A 199 -4.55 -31.48 -38.93
N ARG A 200 -5.32 -31.87 -39.97
CA ARG A 200 -6.77 -32.12 -39.87
C ARG A 200 -7.10 -33.49 -39.30
N VAL A 201 -6.21 -34.48 -39.45
CA VAL A 201 -6.38 -35.83 -38.88
C VAL A 201 -6.12 -35.83 -37.36
N TYR A 202 -5.30 -34.90 -36.87
CA TYR A 202 -4.97 -34.78 -35.46
C TYR A 202 -6.04 -34.03 -34.61
N ALA A 203 -6.84 -33.16 -35.24
CA ALA A 203 -7.90 -32.38 -34.58
C ALA A 203 -9.19 -33.21 -34.41
#